data_AF-A0A409Y175-F1
#
_entry.id   AF-A0A409Y175-F1
#
_cell.length_a   1.000
_cell.length_b   1.000
_cell.length_c   1.000
_cell.angle_alpha   90.00
_cell.angle_beta   90.00
_cell.angle_gamma   90.00
#
_symmetry.space_group_name_H-M   'P 1'
#
loop_
_entity.id
_entity.type
_entity.pdbx_description
1 polymer ?
#
loop_
_entity_poly.entity_id
_entity_poly.type
_entity_poly.pdbx_seq_one_letter_code
_entity_poly.pdbx_strand_id
1 'polypeptide(L)'
;MSPDIHLPGTIEETFVRQQAHSDNLTTFRSYPFPGRLLTVPYPLDTMDEPIPPEDLEEYSRTHHFTIPHCFHGRPARLMKDAVHASHEPLISLQCAANFGKEEKCPFYST
;
A
#
# COMPACT_ATOMS: atom_id res chain seq x y z
N MET A 1 -22.52 28.38 -6.08
CA MET A 1 -23.07 27.22 -5.37
C MET A 1 -22.38 25.99 -5.93
N SER A 2 -21.35 25.50 -5.23
CA SER A 2 -20.69 24.25 -5.61
C SER A 2 -21.52 23.09 -5.06
N PRO A 3 -21.71 21.99 -5.80
CA PRO A 3 -22.44 20.85 -5.28
C PRO A 3 -21.59 20.16 -4.22
N ASP A 4 -22.14 20.03 -3.02
CA ASP A 4 -21.62 19.13 -1.99
C ASP A 4 -21.72 17.70 -2.52
N ILE A 5 -20.59 17.15 -2.97
CA ILE A 5 -20.48 15.73 -3.28
C ILE A 5 -20.45 14.99 -1.94
N HIS A 6 -21.62 14.58 -1.45
CA HIS A 6 -21.74 13.58 -0.40
C HIS A 6 -21.17 12.26 -0.93
N LEU A 7 -19.87 11.99 -0.71
CA LEU A 7 -19.33 10.65 -0.82
C LEU A 7 -19.88 9.84 0.37
N PRO A 8 -20.63 8.74 0.15
CA PRO A 8 -21.10 7.91 1.25
C PRO A 8 -19.93 7.05 1.72
N GLY A 9 -19.34 7.44 2.85
CA GLY A 9 -18.35 6.64 3.58
C GLY A 9 -17.44 7.46 4.50
N THR A 10 -16.75 6.80 5.43
CA THR A 10 -15.68 7.44 6.22
C THR A 10 -14.51 7.86 5.31
N ILE A 11 -13.60 8.69 5.82
CA ILE A 11 -12.35 9.04 5.10
C ILE A 11 -11.55 7.78 4.76
N GLU A 12 -11.54 6.79 5.65
CA GLU A 12 -10.86 5.52 5.46
C GLU A 12 -11.50 4.72 4.31
N GLU A 13 -12.82 4.63 4.26
CA GLU A 13 -13.54 3.98 3.15
C GLU A 13 -13.24 4.66 1.81
N THR A 14 -13.11 5.98 1.80
CA THR A 14 -12.74 6.74 0.61
C THR A 14 -11.34 6.34 0.14
N PHE A 15 -10.36 6.25 1.04
CA PHE A 15 -9.01 5.83 0.68
C PHE A 15 -8.93 4.36 0.25
N VAL A 16 -9.69 3.46 0.86
CA VAL A 16 -9.78 2.06 0.43
C VAL A 16 -10.31 1.97 -1.00
N ARG A 17 -11.37 2.72 -1.34
CA ARG A 17 -11.88 2.77 -2.71
C ARG A 17 -10.86 3.34 -3.69
N GLN A 18 -10.16 4.41 -3.32
CA GLN A 18 -9.10 4.99 -4.17
C GLN A 18 -7.96 4.00 -4.44
N GLN A 19 -7.53 3.27 -3.42
CA GLN A 19 -6.51 2.23 -3.56
C GLN A 19 -6.98 1.11 -4.49
N ALA A 20 -8.21 0.63 -4.34
CA ALA A 20 -8.77 -0.45 -5.15
C ALA A 20 -8.86 -0.12 -6.65
N HIS A 21 -8.88 1.17 -7.00
CA HIS A 21 -8.90 1.66 -8.38
C HIS A 21 -7.53 2.13 -8.90
N SER A 22 -6.45 1.99 -8.11
CA SER A 22 -5.11 2.42 -8.52
C SER A 22 -4.42 1.34 -9.35
N ASP A 23 -3.91 1.72 -10.53
CA ASP A 23 -3.08 0.85 -11.38
C ASP A 23 -1.64 0.67 -10.85
N ASN A 24 -1.27 1.44 -9.82
CA ASN A 24 0.07 1.46 -9.20
C ASN A 24 -0.02 1.30 -7.68
N LEU A 25 1.14 1.15 -7.04
CA LEU A 25 1.24 1.13 -5.57
C LEU A 25 0.69 2.42 -4.97
N THR A 26 0.16 2.35 -3.74
CA THR A 26 -0.33 3.53 -3.03
C THR A 26 0.26 3.61 -1.64
N THR A 27 0.65 4.82 -1.22
CA THR A 27 1.20 5.13 0.10
C THR A 27 0.33 6.16 0.80
N PHE A 28 0.06 5.94 2.08
CA PHE A 28 -0.61 6.94 2.90
C PHE A 28 0.38 7.95 3.47
N ARG A 29 0.02 9.23 3.45
CA ARG A 29 0.78 10.33 4.06
C ARG A 29 -0.12 11.08 5.03
N SER A 30 0.20 10.99 6.33
CA SER A 30 -0.60 11.62 7.40
C SER A 30 -0.41 13.13 7.53
N TYR A 31 0.69 13.70 7.00
CA TYR A 31 1.00 15.13 7.08
C TYR A 31 1.43 15.72 5.73
N PRO A 32 0.99 16.93 5.34
CA PRO A 32 0.14 17.85 6.10
C PRO A 32 -1.30 17.33 6.26
N PHE A 33 -2.02 17.84 7.26
CA PHE A 33 -3.42 17.50 7.47
C PHE A 33 -4.33 18.27 6.50
N PRO A 34 -5.43 17.65 5.99
CA PRO A 34 -5.80 16.24 6.18
C PRO A 34 -4.84 15.29 5.45
N GLY A 35 -4.62 14.11 6.03
CA GLY A 35 -3.80 13.07 5.39
C GLY A 35 -4.34 12.68 4.03
N ARG A 36 -3.50 12.07 3.19
CA ARG A 36 -3.85 11.75 1.80
C ARG A 36 -3.24 10.44 1.32
N LEU A 37 -3.91 9.82 0.36
CA LEU A 37 -3.37 8.72 -0.40
C LEU A 37 -2.60 9.25 -1.62
N LEU A 38 -1.41 8.70 -1.86
CA LEU A 38 -0.56 9.05 -3.00
C LEU A 38 -0.26 7.80 -3.80
N THR A 39 -0.33 7.90 -5.13
CA THR A 39 0.18 6.87 -6.03
C THR A 39 1.71 6.91 -6.04
N VAL A 40 2.32 5.74 -5.90
CA VAL A 40 3.76 5.52 -6.01
C VAL A 40 3.97 4.69 -7.28
N PRO A 41 4.74 5.18 -8.27
CA PRO A 41 5.09 4.39 -9.43
C PRO A 41 5.75 3.07 -9.00
N TYR A 42 5.35 1.96 -9.62
CA TYR A 42 6.03 0.69 -9.41
C TYR A 42 7.49 0.81 -9.90
N PRO A 43 8.49 0.37 -9.11
CA PRO A 43 9.88 0.52 -9.49
C PRO A 43 10.23 -0.39 -10.68
N LEU A 44 11.02 0.16 -11.59
CA LEU A 44 11.57 -0.54 -12.75
C LEU A 44 13.09 -0.71 -12.59
N ASP A 45 13.65 -1.73 -13.24
CA ASP A 45 15.09 -1.94 -13.33
C ASP A 45 15.75 -1.07 -14.41
N THR A 46 17.04 -1.32 -14.68
CA THR A 46 17.80 -0.57 -15.71
C THR A 46 17.37 -0.85 -17.14
N MET A 47 16.53 -1.87 -17.36
CA MET A 47 15.98 -2.28 -18.65
C MET A 47 14.50 -1.87 -18.81
N ASP A 48 13.98 -1.04 -17.90
CA ASP A 48 12.56 -0.65 -17.81
C ASP A 48 11.60 -1.82 -17.50
N GLU A 49 12.09 -2.91 -16.92
CA GLU A 49 11.27 -4.06 -16.49
C GLU A 49 10.83 -3.91 -15.02
N PRO A 50 9.61 -4.34 -14.64
CA PRO A 50 9.15 -4.26 -13.25
C PRO A 50 10.03 -5.10 -12.30
N ILE A 51 10.43 -4.50 -11.18
CA ILE A 51 11.15 -5.23 -10.12
C ILE A 51 10.25 -6.33 -9.53
N PRO A 52 10.70 -7.59 -9.42
CA PRO A 52 9.91 -8.66 -8.80
C PRO A 52 9.47 -8.27 -7.39
N PRO A 53 8.21 -8.57 -6.99
CA PRO A 53 7.70 -8.21 -5.67
C PRO A 53 8.61 -8.64 -4.52
N GLU A 54 9.18 -9.84 -4.57
CA GLU A 54 10.11 -10.38 -3.57
C GLU A 54 11.40 -9.58 -3.38
N ASP A 55 11.81 -8.81 -4.39
CA ASP A 55 13.04 -8.02 -4.40
C ASP A 55 12.80 -6.57 -3.98
N LEU A 56 11.55 -6.12 -3.85
CA LEU A 56 11.21 -4.73 -3.53
C LEU A 56 11.84 -4.23 -2.24
N GLU A 57 11.97 -5.09 -1.22
CA GLU A 57 12.60 -4.71 0.05
C GLU A 57 14.10 -4.45 -0.14
N GLU A 58 14.81 -5.33 -0.85
CA GLU A 58 16.22 -5.14 -1.17
C GLU A 58 16.44 -3.93 -2.09
N TYR A 59 15.60 -3.79 -3.11
CA TYR A 59 15.61 -2.66 -4.02
C TYR A 59 15.44 -1.32 -3.27
N SER A 60 14.53 -1.26 -2.28
CA SER A 60 14.31 -0.06 -1.46
C SER A 60 15.52 0.39 -0.63
N ARG A 61 16.47 -0.51 -0.34
CA ARG A 61 17.67 -0.20 0.45
C ARG A 61 18.80 0.35 -0.42
N THR A 62 18.83 0.00 -1.69
CA THR A 62 19.90 0.32 -2.64
C THR A 62 19.50 1.44 -3.60
N HIS A 63 18.20 1.72 -3.74
CA HIS A 63 17.64 2.71 -4.66
C HIS A 63 16.73 3.70 -3.93
N HIS A 64 16.34 4.79 -4.61
CA HIS A 64 15.44 5.82 -4.08
C HIS A 64 13.96 5.41 -4.04
N PHE A 65 13.67 4.12 -3.84
CA PHE A 65 12.31 3.60 -3.71
C PHE A 65 11.95 3.46 -2.23
N THR A 66 10.82 4.06 -1.84
CA THR A 66 10.30 3.93 -0.47
C THR A 66 9.14 2.95 -0.46
N ILE A 67 9.22 1.93 0.41
CA ILE A 67 8.10 1.00 0.64
C ILE A 67 6.85 1.80 1.04
N PRO A 68 5.69 1.54 0.41
CA PRO A 68 4.47 2.25 0.73
C PRO A 68 4.06 2.15 2.21
N HIS A 69 3.49 3.22 2.74
CA HIS A 69 3.07 3.30 4.12
C HIS A 69 1.58 2.98 4.28
N CYS A 70 1.22 2.29 5.36
CA CYS A 70 -0.17 2.05 5.74
C CYS A 70 -0.84 3.24 6.43
N PHE A 71 -2.13 3.15 6.78
CA PHE A 71 -2.84 4.23 7.50
C PHE A 71 -2.28 4.53 8.90
N HIS A 72 -1.48 3.65 9.48
CA HIS A 72 -0.72 3.96 10.70
C HIS A 72 0.53 4.81 10.45
N GLY A 73 0.80 5.21 9.20
CA GLY A 73 1.97 6.00 8.82
C GLY A 73 3.28 5.24 8.96
N ARG A 74 3.26 3.92 8.82
CA ARG A 74 4.44 3.04 8.88
C ARG A 74 4.63 2.30 7.56
N PRO A 75 5.87 1.98 7.16
CA PRO A 75 6.13 1.15 5.99
C PRO A 75 5.38 -0.19 6.10
N ALA A 76 4.75 -0.62 5.01
CA ALA A 76 4.14 -1.94 4.90
C ALA A 76 5.21 -3.05 4.99
N ARG A 77 4.78 -4.25 5.34
CA ARG A 77 5.62 -5.46 5.36
C ARG A 77 5.37 -6.27 4.10
N LEU A 78 6.42 -6.76 3.45
CA LEU A 78 6.27 -7.79 2.43
C LEU A 78 6.11 -9.15 3.09
N MET A 79 5.09 -9.90 2.67
CA MET A 79 4.77 -11.22 3.19
C MET A 79 4.70 -12.22 2.04
N LYS A 80 5.27 -13.40 2.28
CA LYS A 80 5.20 -14.56 1.39
C LYS A 80 4.06 -15.46 1.88
N ASP A 81 2.93 -15.41 1.19
CA ASP A 81 1.78 -16.24 1.50
C ASP A 81 1.87 -17.56 0.72
N ALA A 82 1.82 -18.68 1.44
CA ALA A 82 1.83 -20.00 0.83
C ALA A 82 0.48 -20.28 0.17
N VAL A 83 0.40 -20.19 -1.16
CA VAL A 83 -0.85 -20.46 -1.87
C VAL A 83 -1.16 -21.95 -1.78
N HIS A 84 -2.37 -22.28 -1.32
CA HIS A 84 -2.86 -23.67 -1.20
C HIS A 84 -3.29 -24.31 -2.53
N ALA A 85 -2.97 -23.71 -3.69
CA ALA A 85 -3.44 -24.21 -5.00
C ALA A 85 -2.60 -23.83 -6.24
N SER A 86 -1.74 -22.82 -6.18
CA SER A 86 -0.78 -22.49 -7.26
C SER A 86 0.63 -22.80 -6.78
N HIS A 87 1.47 -23.35 -7.66
CA HIS A 87 2.85 -23.73 -7.34
C HIS A 87 3.80 -22.53 -7.07
N GLU A 88 3.29 -21.29 -7.10
CA GLU A 88 4.06 -20.08 -6.87
C GLU A 88 3.57 -19.34 -5.60
N PRO A 89 4.50 -18.88 -4.74
CA PRO A 89 4.17 -18.12 -3.54
C PRO A 89 3.60 -16.75 -3.92
N LEU A 90 2.51 -16.34 -3.27
CA LEU A 90 1.95 -15.01 -3.45
C LEU A 90 2.73 -14.02 -2.56
N ILE A 91 3.21 -12.92 -3.14
CA ILE A 91 3.82 -11.83 -2.38
C ILE A 91 2.76 -10.76 -2.14
N SER A 92 2.52 -10.40 -0.88
CA SER A 92 1.56 -9.37 -0.49
C SER A 92 2.23 -8.28 0.36
N LEU A 93 1.77 -7.02 0.20
CA LEU A 93 2.07 -5.95 1.14
C LEU A 93 1.02 -5.99 2.24
N GLN A 94 1.46 -6.04 3.50
CA GLN A 94 0.61 -6.09 4.68
C GLN A 94 0.89 -4.94 5.64
N CYS A 95 -0.12 -4.59 6.43
CA CYS A 95 0.02 -3.57 7.44
C CYS A 95 1.04 -3.96 8.52
N ALA A 96 1.94 -3.05 8.88
CA ALA A 96 2.89 -3.22 9.98
C ALA A 96 2.26 -2.97 11.37
N ALA A 97 0.99 -3.29 11.55
CA ALA A 97 0.30 -3.10 12.83
C ALA A 97 0.82 -4.10 13.88
N ASN A 98 0.92 -3.64 15.12
CA ASN A 98 1.15 -4.50 16.27
C ASN A 98 -0.18 -5.13 16.69
N PHE A 99 -0.52 -6.25 16.06
CA PHE A 99 -1.73 -7.01 16.37
C PHE A 99 -1.79 -7.29 17.88
N GLY A 100 -2.88 -6.87 18.54
CA GLY A 100 -3.08 -6.95 19.99
C GLY A 100 -2.90 -5.62 20.75
N LYS A 101 -2.30 -4.59 20.13
CA LYS A 101 -2.19 -3.23 20.70
C LYS A 101 -2.87 -2.16 19.86
N GLU A 102 -3.05 -2.42 18.58
CA GLU A 102 -3.58 -1.48 17.60
C GLU A 102 -4.75 -2.10 16.83
N GLU A 103 -5.68 -1.26 16.39
CA GLU A 103 -6.79 -1.68 15.53
C GLU A 103 -6.29 -2.13 14.15
N LYS A 104 -7.02 -3.08 13.53
CA LYS A 104 -6.69 -3.62 12.22
C LYS A 104 -6.75 -2.50 11.18
N CYS A 105 -5.67 -2.34 10.41
CA CYS A 105 -5.65 -1.38 9.31
C CYS A 105 -6.48 -1.91 8.13
N PRO A 106 -7.45 -1.14 7.61
CA PRO A 106 -8.21 -1.55 6.43
C PRO A 106 -7.42 -1.40 5.11
N PHE A 107 -6.21 -0.85 5.16
CA PHE A 107 -5.46 -0.46 3.97
C PHE A 107 -4.74 -1.58 3.22
N TYR A 108 -4.48 -2.71 3.87
CA TYR A 108 -3.88 -3.89 3.25
C TYR A 108 -4.59 -5.17 3.70
N SER A 109 -5.83 -5.03 4.19
CA SER A 109 -6.57 -6.17 4.71
C SER A 109 -6.96 -7.10 3.56
N THR A 110 -6.41 -8.31 3.60
CA THR A 110 -7.18 -9.52 3.29
C THR A 110 -8.09 -9.88 4.47
#